data_AF-A0A9W8VF18-F1
#
_entry.id   AF-A0A9W8VF18-F1
#
_cell.length_a   1.000
_cell.length_b   1.000
_cell.length_c   1.000
_cell.angle_alpha   90.00
_cell.angle_beta   90.00
_cell.angle_gamma   90.00
#
_symmetry.space_group_name_H-M   'P 1'
#
loop_
_entity.id
_entity.type
_entity.pdbx_description
1 polymer ?
#
loop_
_entity_poly.entity_id
_entity_poly.type
_entity_poly.pdbx_seq_one_letter_code
_entity_poly.pdbx_strand_id
1 'polypeptide(L)'
;MYTSALLLTLAVSASAHIASWNKGMHCKGGNDSSVDSPNTNLAVNPLYNLPKSQWWMQADRGCDVVPPPKGEFLELPAGKSFMTELANNRAFTTLSYNGKLTTDWQDGKNRSMPWRGPEGGCLMDGGDGSGGELHTKNIESTGGTAWAISYESDISKVTMDNLVVFSVRYYSPFFRETWYDVPADLPACPEEGCYCAWLWIPDGCGQPNMYMQNHRCKVTGSTSTKKLGKPKPPVYCRDNPTKCVPGPKQMMAWNQAEGNNVNPPNGKTPTYNQRMGFMDGAQDDIFVDE
;
A
#
# COMPACT_ATOMS: atom_id res chain seq x y z
N MET A 1 -11.20 5.59 -57.04
CA MET A 1 -11.71 5.07 -55.75
C MET A 1 -10.53 4.45 -55.00
N TYR A 2 -9.99 5.13 -53.99
CA TYR A 2 -9.02 4.55 -53.07
C TYR A 2 -9.50 4.81 -51.65
N THR A 3 -9.96 3.74 -51.02
CA THR A 3 -10.48 3.69 -49.66
C THR A 3 -9.33 3.88 -48.67
N SER A 4 -9.34 4.98 -47.93
CA SER A 4 -8.44 5.18 -46.79
C SER A 4 -8.94 4.33 -45.63
N ALA A 5 -8.15 3.34 -45.22
CA ALA A 5 -8.40 2.58 -44.00
C ALA A 5 -7.96 3.42 -42.79
N LEU A 6 -8.92 3.86 -41.98
CA LEU A 6 -8.67 4.51 -40.70
C LEU A 6 -8.25 3.42 -39.69
N LEU A 7 -6.97 3.40 -39.32
CA LEU A 7 -6.47 2.60 -38.20
C LEU A 7 -6.90 3.27 -36.89
N LEU A 8 -7.94 2.74 -36.26
CA LEU A 8 -8.30 3.09 -34.89
C LEU A 8 -7.28 2.44 -33.95
N THR A 9 -6.29 3.19 -33.49
CA THR A 9 -5.48 2.80 -32.33
C THR A 9 -6.35 2.93 -31.09
N LEU A 10 -6.90 1.81 -30.61
CA LEU A 10 -7.40 1.70 -29.24
C LEU A 10 -6.19 1.88 -28.31
N ALA A 11 -6.01 3.08 -27.78
CA ALA A 11 -5.14 3.29 -26.63
C ALA A 11 -5.75 2.52 -25.45
N VAL A 12 -5.29 1.27 -25.27
CA VAL A 12 -5.53 0.54 -24.03
C VAL A 12 -4.83 1.35 -22.96
N SER A 13 -5.60 2.17 -22.24
CA SER A 13 -5.11 2.84 -21.05
C SER A 13 -4.76 1.72 -20.08
N ALA A 14 -3.47 1.42 -19.92
CA ALA A 14 -3.01 0.49 -18.91
C ALA A 14 -3.44 1.07 -17.56
N SER A 15 -4.52 0.55 -16.99
CA SER A 15 -4.89 0.83 -15.60
C SER A 15 -3.90 0.08 -14.73
N ALA A 16 -2.80 0.76 -14.46
CA ALA A 16 -1.60 0.24 -13.84
C ALA A 16 -1.60 0.67 -12.37
N HIS A 17 -2.11 -0.18 -11.46
CA HIS A 17 -2.27 0.18 -10.06
C HIS A 17 -2.26 -1.05 -9.15
N ILE A 18 -1.83 -0.94 -7.89
CA ILE A 18 -1.72 -2.07 -6.94
C ILE A 18 -2.49 -1.78 -5.64
N ALA A 19 -3.12 -2.81 -5.09
CA ALA A 19 -3.59 -2.84 -3.71
C ALA A 19 -3.03 -4.04 -2.97
N SER A 20 -3.00 -3.94 -1.63
CA SER A 20 -2.89 -5.10 -0.75
C SER A 20 -4.28 -5.73 -0.55
N TRP A 21 -4.37 -7.03 -0.83
CA TRP A 21 -5.57 -7.84 -0.67
C TRP A 21 -5.38 -8.81 0.50
N ASN A 22 -6.34 -8.81 1.42
CA ASN A 22 -6.48 -9.78 2.49
C ASN A 22 -7.93 -9.76 3.02
N LYS A 23 -8.25 -10.64 3.97
CA LYS A 23 -9.62 -10.76 4.51
C LYS A 23 -10.10 -9.49 5.23
N GLY A 24 -9.22 -8.80 5.94
CA GLY A 24 -9.57 -7.58 6.67
C GLY A 24 -9.81 -6.35 5.80
N MET A 25 -9.66 -6.45 4.48
CA MET A 25 -9.70 -5.31 3.56
C MET A 25 -11.10 -4.70 3.42
N HIS A 26 -11.18 -3.38 3.57
CA HIS A 26 -12.36 -2.62 3.16
C HIS A 26 -12.49 -2.61 1.64
N CYS A 27 -13.70 -2.53 1.11
CA CYS A 27 -13.92 -2.61 -0.34
C CYS A 27 -13.36 -3.87 -1.02
N LYS A 28 -13.10 -4.96 -0.28
CA LYS A 28 -12.59 -6.22 -0.86
C LYS A 28 -13.46 -6.70 -2.03
N GLY A 29 -14.78 -6.55 -1.93
CA GLY A 29 -15.75 -6.89 -2.99
C GLY A 29 -16.14 -5.74 -3.91
N GLY A 30 -15.59 -4.52 -3.73
CA GLY A 30 -16.14 -3.28 -4.27
C GLY A 30 -16.77 -2.40 -3.18
N ASN A 31 -17.38 -1.29 -3.56
CA ASN A 31 -17.96 -0.29 -2.64
C ASN A 31 -19.46 -0.48 -2.38
N ASP A 32 -20.00 -1.66 -2.67
CA ASP A 32 -21.34 -2.05 -2.29
C ASP A 32 -21.25 -3.31 -1.42
N SER A 33 -21.60 -3.18 -0.14
CA SER A 33 -21.55 -4.30 0.81
C SER A 33 -22.49 -5.46 0.46
N SER A 34 -23.46 -5.25 -0.43
CA SER A 34 -24.36 -6.28 -0.92
C SER A 34 -23.80 -7.07 -2.11
N VAL A 35 -22.68 -6.61 -2.70
CA VAL A 35 -22.05 -7.20 -3.88
C VAL A 35 -20.62 -7.64 -3.56
N ASP A 36 -20.35 -8.94 -3.71
CA ASP A 36 -18.98 -9.45 -3.66
C ASP A 36 -18.44 -9.64 -5.09
N SER A 37 -17.75 -8.62 -5.64
CA SER A 37 -17.16 -8.71 -6.98
C SER A 37 -15.80 -9.40 -6.95
N PRO A 38 -15.65 -10.60 -7.54
CA PRO A 38 -14.37 -11.33 -7.56
C PRO A 38 -13.36 -10.77 -8.58
N ASN A 39 -13.77 -9.82 -9.43
CA ASN A 39 -12.92 -9.22 -10.46
C ASN A 39 -12.91 -7.69 -10.34
N THR A 40 -12.83 -7.20 -9.11
CA THR A 40 -12.78 -5.76 -8.83
C THR A 40 -11.35 -5.24 -8.84
N ASN A 41 -11.19 -4.04 -9.42
CA ASN A 41 -9.99 -3.21 -9.37
C ASN A 41 -10.30 -1.84 -8.73
N LEU A 42 -11.43 -1.69 -8.02
CA LEU A 42 -11.85 -0.41 -7.47
C LEU A 42 -10.81 0.16 -6.48
N ALA A 43 -10.36 -0.69 -5.56
CA ALA A 43 -9.47 -0.28 -4.48
C ALA A 43 -8.03 -0.03 -4.95
N VAL A 44 -7.66 -0.45 -6.17
CA VAL A 44 -6.27 -0.26 -6.64
C VAL A 44 -6.01 1.16 -7.11
N ASN A 45 -7.02 1.92 -7.52
CA ASN A 45 -6.86 3.25 -8.11
C ASN A 45 -5.98 4.19 -7.25
N PRO A 46 -5.21 5.08 -7.87
CA PRO A 46 -4.27 5.94 -7.15
C PRO A 46 -5.02 7.09 -6.46
N LEU A 47 -4.32 7.78 -5.57
CA LEU A 47 -4.76 9.01 -4.92
C LEU A 47 -3.84 10.15 -5.36
N TYR A 48 -4.39 11.15 -6.05
CA TYR A 48 -3.63 12.28 -6.57
C TYR A 48 -4.49 13.52 -6.69
N ASN A 49 -3.99 14.66 -6.21
CA ASN A 49 -4.64 15.97 -6.29
C ASN A 49 -6.09 15.98 -5.77
N LEU A 50 -6.34 15.25 -4.67
CA LEU A 50 -7.63 15.18 -4.01
C LEU A 50 -7.64 16.03 -2.73
N PRO A 51 -8.79 16.60 -2.32
CA PRO A 51 -8.93 17.16 -0.97
C PRO A 51 -8.89 16.04 0.07
N LYS A 52 -8.60 16.39 1.33
CA LYS A 52 -8.43 15.38 2.40
C LYS A 52 -9.66 14.51 2.63
N SER A 53 -10.84 15.09 2.50
CA SER A 53 -12.12 14.38 2.61
C SER A 53 -12.37 13.33 1.53
N GLN A 54 -11.52 13.26 0.49
CA GLN A 54 -11.64 12.32 -0.62
C GLN A 54 -10.53 11.27 -0.58
N TRP A 55 -9.27 11.67 -0.39
CA TRP A 55 -8.17 10.69 -0.37
C TRP A 55 -8.08 9.91 0.93
N TRP A 56 -8.46 10.51 2.07
CA TRP A 56 -8.38 9.83 3.36
C TRP A 56 -9.29 8.60 3.33
N MET A 57 -8.69 7.43 3.57
CA MET A 57 -9.39 6.14 3.54
C MET A 57 -10.10 5.83 2.22
N GLN A 58 -9.65 6.42 1.11
CA GLN A 58 -10.28 6.24 -0.21
C GLN A 58 -11.80 6.57 -0.18
N ALA A 59 -12.16 7.66 0.51
CA ALA A 59 -13.54 8.14 0.60
C ALA A 59 -14.11 8.55 -0.78
N ASP A 60 -13.26 8.95 -1.73
CA ASP A 60 -13.63 9.26 -3.13
C ASP A 60 -14.37 8.12 -3.84
N ARG A 61 -14.15 6.88 -3.38
CA ARG A 61 -14.76 5.67 -3.93
C ARG A 61 -15.52 4.84 -2.88
N GLY A 62 -15.74 5.37 -1.68
CA GLY A 62 -16.59 4.79 -0.64
C GLY A 62 -15.96 3.63 0.15
N CYS A 63 -14.64 3.51 0.20
CA CYS A 63 -13.98 2.42 0.94
C CYS A 63 -13.77 2.70 2.42
N ASP A 64 -14.11 3.91 2.87
CA ASP A 64 -14.25 4.30 4.26
C ASP A 64 -15.53 3.74 4.89
N VAL A 65 -16.57 3.46 4.09
CA VAL A 65 -17.89 3.01 4.60
C VAL A 65 -18.24 1.55 4.31
N VAL A 66 -17.39 0.81 3.56
CA VAL A 66 -17.59 -0.62 3.27
C VAL A 66 -16.54 -1.48 3.98
N PRO A 67 -16.81 -1.90 5.24
CA PRO A 67 -15.88 -2.73 5.99
C PRO A 67 -15.84 -4.17 5.45
N PRO A 68 -14.82 -4.96 5.83
CA PRO A 68 -14.86 -6.41 5.57
C PRO A 68 -16.03 -7.08 6.32
N PRO A 69 -16.45 -8.29 5.89
CA PRO A 69 -17.41 -9.11 6.62
C PRO A 69 -17.07 -9.27 8.11
N LYS A 70 -18.11 -9.41 8.95
CA LYS A 70 -17.93 -9.57 10.40
C LYS A 70 -17.02 -10.76 10.71
N GLY A 71 -16.01 -10.52 11.55
CA GLY A 71 -15.05 -11.54 11.97
C GLY A 71 -13.84 -11.69 11.06
N GLU A 72 -13.82 -11.02 9.90
CA GLU A 72 -12.64 -10.99 9.05
C GLU A 72 -11.67 -9.88 9.46
N PHE A 73 -10.42 -10.28 9.72
CA PHE A 73 -9.32 -9.39 10.09
C PHE A 73 -8.05 -9.79 9.32
N LEU A 74 -7.16 -8.83 9.15
CA LEU A 74 -5.74 -9.09 8.94
C LEU A 74 -5.10 -9.47 10.29
N GLU A 75 -4.52 -10.66 10.37
CA GLU A 75 -3.83 -11.10 11.58
C GLU A 75 -2.36 -10.66 11.57
N LEU A 76 -1.94 -9.99 12.64
CA LEU A 76 -0.59 -9.49 12.85
C LEU A 76 0.07 -10.28 13.98
N PRO A 77 0.80 -11.35 13.69
CA PRO A 77 1.46 -12.15 14.72
C PRO A 77 2.66 -11.41 15.29
N ALA A 78 2.56 -10.93 16.54
CA ALA A 78 3.61 -10.15 17.19
C ALA A 78 4.97 -10.89 17.16
N GLY A 79 6.01 -10.22 16.69
CA GLY A 79 7.38 -10.75 16.60
C GLY A 79 7.60 -11.77 15.48
N LYS A 80 6.63 -11.91 14.58
CA LYS A 80 6.70 -12.77 13.39
C LYS A 80 6.37 -11.96 12.14
N SER A 81 6.16 -12.64 11.03
CA SER A 81 5.79 -12.03 9.76
C SER A 81 4.38 -12.47 9.34
N PHE A 82 3.69 -11.62 8.59
CA PHE A 82 2.46 -11.95 7.89
C PHE A 82 2.63 -11.73 6.39
N MET A 83 1.87 -12.49 5.60
CA MET A 83 1.83 -12.35 4.14
C MET A 83 0.57 -11.58 3.75
N THR A 84 0.70 -10.72 2.75
CA THR A 84 -0.43 -10.19 1.99
C THR A 84 -0.18 -10.33 0.49
N GLU A 85 -1.26 -10.44 -0.27
CA GLU A 85 -1.21 -10.49 -1.72
C GLU A 85 -1.33 -9.08 -2.30
N LEU A 86 -0.32 -8.64 -3.04
CA LEU A 86 -0.30 -7.38 -3.76
C LEU A 86 -0.71 -7.66 -5.21
N ALA A 87 -1.82 -7.06 -5.67
CA ALA A 87 -2.33 -7.33 -7.01
C ALA A 87 -3.03 -6.12 -7.63
N ASN A 88 -3.06 -6.05 -8.96
CA ASN A 88 -3.75 -5.00 -9.70
C ASN A 88 -5.27 -5.24 -9.85
N ASN A 89 -5.71 -6.44 -9.48
CA ASN A 89 -7.11 -6.84 -9.43
C ASN A 89 -7.26 -7.98 -8.44
N ARG A 90 -8.37 -8.01 -7.69
CA ARG A 90 -8.67 -9.12 -6.78
C ARG A 90 -8.65 -10.49 -7.47
N ALA A 91 -9.02 -10.54 -8.75
CA ALA A 91 -9.05 -11.76 -9.55
C ALA A 91 -7.73 -12.54 -9.49
N PHE A 92 -6.59 -11.85 -9.36
CA PHE A 92 -5.26 -12.44 -9.33
C PHE A 92 -4.78 -12.76 -7.91
N THR A 93 -5.70 -12.92 -6.96
CA THR A 93 -5.41 -13.28 -5.57
C THR A 93 -6.13 -14.56 -5.17
N THR A 94 -5.75 -15.15 -4.04
CA THR A 94 -6.45 -16.32 -3.48
C THR A 94 -7.86 -15.99 -2.98
N LEU A 95 -8.20 -14.70 -2.84
CA LEU A 95 -9.51 -14.21 -2.41
C LEU A 95 -10.56 -14.22 -3.53
N SER A 96 -10.23 -14.72 -4.72
CA SER A 96 -11.15 -14.86 -5.85
C SER A 96 -10.84 -16.10 -6.67
N TYR A 97 -11.89 -16.65 -7.30
CA TYR A 97 -11.78 -17.82 -8.18
C TYR A 97 -11.01 -19.01 -7.60
N ASN A 98 -10.99 -19.16 -6.26
CA ASN A 98 -10.19 -20.14 -5.53
C ASN A 98 -8.69 -20.10 -5.92
N GLY A 99 -8.15 -18.92 -6.19
CA GLY A 99 -6.75 -18.71 -6.55
C GLY A 99 -6.35 -19.20 -7.95
N LYS A 100 -7.30 -19.61 -8.80
CA LYS A 100 -6.99 -20.19 -10.12
C LYS A 100 -6.27 -19.26 -11.09
N LEU A 101 -6.34 -17.94 -10.88
CA LEU A 101 -5.69 -16.93 -11.71
C LEU A 101 -4.43 -16.34 -11.05
N THR A 102 -4.00 -16.90 -9.92
CA THR A 102 -2.79 -16.45 -9.23
C THR A 102 -1.53 -16.92 -9.96
N THR A 103 -0.51 -16.09 -9.94
CA THR A 103 0.88 -16.41 -10.32
C THR A 103 1.82 -15.76 -9.29
N ASP A 104 3.12 -15.78 -9.47
CA ASP A 104 4.01 -15.01 -8.56
C ASP A 104 3.88 -13.48 -8.73
N TRP A 105 3.14 -13.04 -9.75
CA TRP A 105 3.03 -11.65 -10.21
C TRP A 105 1.63 -11.07 -9.98
N GLN A 106 1.58 -9.75 -9.87
CA GLN A 106 0.43 -8.93 -9.45
C GLN A 106 -0.71 -8.91 -10.47
N ASP A 107 -0.37 -9.18 -11.73
CA ASP A 107 -1.25 -9.09 -12.89
C ASP A 107 -1.71 -10.47 -13.40
N GLY A 108 -1.40 -11.54 -12.66
CA GLY A 108 -1.76 -12.91 -13.01
C GLY A 108 -1.01 -13.48 -14.21
N LYS A 109 0.08 -12.83 -14.67
CA LYS A 109 0.91 -13.34 -15.77
C LYS A 109 2.20 -13.94 -15.24
N ASN A 110 2.65 -15.03 -15.86
CA ASN A 110 3.96 -15.60 -15.54
C ASN A 110 5.09 -14.82 -16.21
N ARG A 111 6.17 -14.58 -15.45
CA ARG A 111 7.38 -13.89 -15.91
C ARG A 111 8.62 -14.56 -15.32
N SER A 112 9.75 -14.36 -15.98
CA SER A 112 11.07 -14.79 -15.50
C SER A 112 11.87 -13.61 -14.96
N MET A 113 12.73 -13.89 -13.98
CA MET A 113 13.73 -12.94 -13.51
C MET A 113 15.02 -13.03 -14.37
N PRO A 114 15.74 -11.92 -14.57
CA PRO A 114 15.41 -10.56 -14.13
C PRO A 114 14.36 -9.89 -15.03
N TRP A 115 13.31 -9.30 -14.43
CA TRP A 115 12.35 -8.47 -15.15
C TRP A 115 12.74 -6.99 -15.05
N ARG A 116 13.08 -6.38 -16.19
CA ARG A 116 13.58 -5.01 -16.28
C ARG A 116 13.00 -4.30 -17.51
N GLY A 117 12.80 -3.00 -17.39
CA GLY A 117 12.49 -2.13 -18.51
C GLY A 117 13.70 -1.99 -19.46
N PRO A 118 13.52 -1.39 -20.64
CA PRO A 118 14.62 -1.02 -21.52
C PRO A 118 15.58 -0.04 -20.82
N GLU A 119 16.76 0.18 -21.40
CA GLU A 119 17.76 1.08 -20.82
C GLU A 119 17.18 2.47 -20.53
N GLY A 120 17.23 2.89 -19.26
CA GLY A 120 16.67 4.15 -18.80
C GLY A 120 15.14 4.19 -18.64
N GLY A 121 14.42 3.24 -19.23
CA GLY A 121 12.95 3.17 -19.25
C GLY A 121 12.32 2.40 -18.10
N CYS A 122 10.99 2.44 -18.06
CA CYS A 122 10.12 1.76 -17.11
C CYS A 122 9.78 0.34 -17.60
N LEU A 123 9.28 -0.54 -16.72
CA LEU A 123 8.88 -1.90 -17.12
C LEU A 123 7.89 -1.88 -18.30
N MET A 124 6.91 -0.97 -18.25
CA MET A 124 5.89 -0.79 -19.29
C MET A 124 6.43 -0.33 -20.65
N ASP A 125 7.66 0.18 -20.70
CA ASP A 125 8.31 0.55 -21.98
C ASP A 125 8.93 -0.68 -22.67
N GLY A 126 8.88 -1.85 -22.03
CA GLY A 126 9.32 -3.12 -22.57
C GLY A 126 8.39 -3.73 -23.62
N GLY A 127 8.82 -4.86 -24.19
CA GLY A 127 8.20 -5.44 -25.40
C GLY A 127 6.75 -5.92 -25.27
N ASP A 128 6.23 -6.14 -24.05
CA ASP A 128 4.83 -6.56 -23.82
C ASP A 128 3.95 -5.46 -23.19
N GLY A 129 4.50 -4.25 -23.00
CA GLY A 129 3.78 -3.09 -22.46
C GLY A 129 3.32 -3.24 -21.00
N SER A 130 3.87 -4.17 -20.23
CA SER A 130 3.36 -4.55 -18.91
C SER A 130 4.24 -4.08 -17.74
N GLY A 131 3.77 -4.22 -16.50
CA GLY A 131 4.51 -3.79 -15.31
C GLY A 131 4.38 -2.29 -15.01
N GLY A 132 3.50 -1.58 -15.73
CA GLY A 132 3.17 -0.20 -15.42
C GLY A 132 2.60 -0.05 -14.01
N GLU A 133 1.86 -1.07 -13.55
CA GLU A 133 1.25 -1.13 -12.23
C GLU A 133 2.26 -1.10 -11.09
N LEU A 134 3.51 -1.46 -11.37
CA LEU A 134 4.60 -1.45 -10.39
C LEU A 134 5.32 -0.11 -10.32
N HIS A 135 5.06 0.79 -11.29
CA HIS A 135 5.65 2.13 -11.31
C HIS A 135 7.16 2.10 -11.07
N THR A 136 7.84 1.19 -11.76
CA THR A 136 9.26 0.91 -11.54
C THR A 136 9.96 0.52 -12.84
N LYS A 137 11.28 0.56 -12.82
CA LYS A 137 12.15 0.07 -13.92
C LYS A 137 12.56 -1.38 -13.70
N ASN A 138 12.62 -1.81 -12.45
CA ASN A 138 13.03 -3.14 -11.98
C ASN A 138 12.74 -3.27 -10.47
N ILE A 139 13.08 -4.40 -9.86
CA ILE A 139 12.86 -4.62 -8.43
C ILE A 139 13.60 -3.62 -7.55
N GLU A 140 14.83 -3.23 -7.91
CA GLU A 140 15.67 -2.36 -7.10
C GLU A 140 15.22 -0.88 -7.10
N SER A 141 14.43 -0.47 -8.10
CA SER A 141 13.85 0.87 -8.18
C SER A 141 12.43 0.98 -7.62
N THR A 142 11.93 -0.05 -6.94
CA THR A 142 10.62 0.03 -6.29
C THR A 142 10.62 1.03 -5.14
N GLY A 143 9.47 1.68 -4.91
CA GLY A 143 9.33 2.72 -3.89
C GLY A 143 9.25 2.17 -2.45
N GLY A 144 9.06 0.87 -2.28
CA GLY A 144 8.76 0.26 -0.99
C GLY A 144 7.36 0.61 -0.50
N THR A 145 6.80 -0.29 0.30
CA THR A 145 5.45 -0.17 0.83
C THR A 145 5.48 -0.35 2.34
N ALA A 146 4.42 0.09 3.00
CA ALA A 146 4.36 0.10 4.45
C ALA A 146 2.99 -0.35 4.97
N TRP A 147 2.99 -0.78 6.22
CA TRP A 147 1.79 -0.98 7.01
C TRP A 147 1.78 -0.05 8.21
N ALA A 148 0.63 0.56 8.45
CA ALA A 148 0.36 1.36 9.63
C ALA A 148 -0.81 0.79 10.44
N ILE A 149 -0.82 1.06 11.75
CA ILE A 149 -1.82 0.60 12.71
C ILE A 149 -2.33 1.75 13.57
N SER A 150 -3.62 1.72 13.87
CA SER A 150 -4.29 2.55 14.87
C SER A 150 -5.11 1.66 15.79
N TYR A 151 -4.96 1.84 17.10
CA TYR A 151 -5.69 1.08 18.14
C TYR A 151 -7.12 1.60 18.34
N GLU A 152 -7.75 2.00 17.24
CA GLU A 152 -9.11 2.49 17.17
C GLU A 152 -9.91 1.55 16.26
N SER A 153 -11.07 1.14 16.76
CA SER A 153 -11.96 0.20 16.07
C SER A 153 -12.91 0.93 15.12
N ASP A 154 -13.24 2.18 15.44
CA ASP A 154 -14.08 3.06 14.64
C ASP A 154 -13.23 3.86 13.64
N ILE A 155 -13.32 3.47 12.36
CA ILE A 155 -12.56 4.10 11.28
C ILE A 155 -12.73 5.63 11.24
N SER A 156 -13.87 6.18 11.67
CA SER A 156 -14.12 7.63 11.67
C SER A 156 -13.30 8.40 12.70
N LYS A 157 -12.76 7.72 13.72
CA LYS A 157 -11.89 8.27 14.77
C LYS A 157 -10.40 8.07 14.48
N VAL A 158 -10.06 7.37 13.41
CA VAL A 158 -8.68 7.21 12.97
C VAL A 158 -8.23 8.50 12.29
N THR A 159 -7.04 8.97 12.68
CA THR A 159 -6.41 10.21 12.23
C THR A 159 -4.94 9.96 11.91
N MET A 160 -4.29 10.91 11.27
CA MET A 160 -2.83 10.87 11.09
C MET A 160 -2.07 10.81 12.42
N ASP A 161 -2.65 11.35 13.49
CA ASP A 161 -2.02 11.45 14.81
C ASP A 161 -2.12 10.17 15.65
N ASN A 162 -2.93 9.19 15.22
CA ASN A 162 -3.06 7.89 15.89
C ASN A 162 -2.81 6.70 14.95
N LEU A 163 -2.31 6.95 13.74
CA LEU A 163 -1.95 5.94 12.74
C LEU A 163 -0.42 5.88 12.62
N VAL A 164 0.17 4.80 13.11
CA VAL A 164 1.63 4.62 13.22
C VAL A 164 2.11 3.57 12.23
N VAL A 165 3.09 3.91 11.39
CA VAL A 165 3.76 2.92 10.53
C VAL A 165 4.54 1.94 11.40
N PHE A 166 4.22 0.65 11.31
CA PHE A 166 4.82 -0.41 12.12
C PHE A 166 5.64 -1.41 11.32
N SER A 167 5.48 -1.46 9.99
CA SER A 167 6.24 -2.37 9.13
C SER A 167 6.47 -1.75 7.75
N VAL A 168 7.63 -2.02 7.16
CA VAL A 168 8.02 -1.52 5.84
C VAL A 168 8.69 -2.64 5.06
N ARG A 169 8.48 -2.68 3.74
CA ARG A 169 9.19 -3.58 2.83
C ARG A 169 9.73 -2.81 1.62
N TYR A 170 11.05 -2.79 1.43
CA TYR A 170 11.69 -1.96 0.40
C TYR A 170 11.41 -2.43 -1.03
N TYR A 171 11.60 -3.71 -1.30
CA TYR A 171 11.50 -4.25 -2.66
C TYR A 171 10.06 -4.64 -3.01
N SER A 172 9.12 -3.74 -2.73
CA SER A 172 7.69 -3.95 -2.90
C SER A 172 7.07 -2.75 -3.65
N PRO A 173 5.99 -2.96 -4.43
CA PRO A 173 5.16 -4.16 -4.55
C PRO A 173 5.55 -5.14 -5.67
N PHE A 174 6.82 -5.57 -5.79
CA PHE A 174 7.33 -6.30 -6.96
C PHE A 174 6.90 -7.77 -7.11
N PHE A 175 6.48 -8.45 -6.04
CA PHE A 175 5.85 -9.78 -6.11
C PHE A 175 4.44 -9.76 -5.53
N ARG A 176 3.57 -10.68 -5.97
CA ARG A 176 2.22 -10.80 -5.41
C ARG A 176 2.30 -11.12 -3.92
N GLU A 177 2.94 -12.22 -3.56
CA GLU A 177 3.09 -12.59 -2.16
C GLU A 177 4.22 -11.78 -1.55
N THR A 178 3.88 -10.87 -0.63
CA THR A 178 4.84 -10.03 0.06
C THR A 178 4.68 -10.20 1.57
N TRP A 179 5.82 -10.42 2.24
CA TRP A 179 5.90 -10.64 3.68
C TRP A 179 6.33 -9.36 4.42
N TYR A 180 5.68 -9.09 5.54
CA TYR A 180 5.93 -7.94 6.41
C TYR A 180 6.15 -8.40 7.83
N ASP A 181 7.14 -7.80 8.49
CA ASP A 181 7.55 -8.16 9.85
C ASP A 181 6.79 -7.31 10.87
N VAL A 182 6.30 -7.94 11.93
CA VAL A 182 5.50 -7.32 12.98
C VAL A 182 6.38 -7.11 14.20
N PRO A 183 6.49 -5.89 14.75
CA PRO A 183 7.21 -5.66 16.01
C PRO A 183 6.72 -6.60 17.11
N ALA A 184 7.66 -7.18 17.87
CA ALA A 184 7.34 -8.11 18.97
C ALA A 184 6.51 -7.44 20.08
N ASP A 185 6.71 -6.13 20.25
CA ASP A 185 6.11 -5.34 21.30
C ASP A 185 4.77 -4.70 20.93
N LEU A 186 4.20 -4.97 19.74
CA LEU A 186 2.85 -4.50 19.43
C LEU A 186 1.86 -5.06 20.46
N PRO A 187 1.11 -4.21 21.21
CA PRO A 187 0.13 -4.69 22.18
C PRO A 187 -1.09 -5.29 21.48
N ALA A 188 -1.91 -6.03 22.23
CA ALA A 188 -3.18 -6.56 21.72
C ALA A 188 -4.16 -5.43 21.33
N CYS A 189 -4.87 -5.63 20.23
CA CYS A 189 -5.97 -4.74 19.83
C CYS A 189 -7.16 -4.83 20.80
N PRO A 190 -8.06 -3.83 20.82
CA PRO A 190 -9.40 -3.98 21.40
C PRO A 190 -10.13 -5.22 20.85
N GLU A 191 -11.18 -5.66 21.53
CA GLU A 191 -11.94 -6.86 21.14
C GLU A 191 -12.51 -6.74 19.72
N GLU A 192 -12.95 -5.55 19.35
CA GLU A 192 -13.47 -5.21 18.03
C GLU A 192 -12.37 -5.10 16.97
N GLY A 193 -11.10 -5.21 17.35
CA GLY A 193 -9.93 -5.08 16.47
C GLY A 193 -9.43 -3.65 16.30
N CYS A 194 -8.33 -3.52 15.59
CA CYS A 194 -7.70 -2.26 15.24
C CYS A 194 -8.03 -1.89 13.78
N TYR A 195 -7.72 -0.64 13.42
CA TYR A 195 -7.57 -0.21 12.04
C TYR A 195 -6.11 -0.36 11.59
N CYS A 196 -5.91 -0.85 10.36
CA CYS A 196 -4.62 -0.86 9.68
C CYS A 196 -4.75 -0.26 8.28
N ALA A 197 -3.62 0.21 7.75
CA ALA A 197 -3.53 0.68 6.37
C ALA A 197 -2.30 0.11 5.68
N TRP A 198 -2.45 -0.40 4.45
CA TRP A 198 -1.33 -0.59 3.53
C TRP A 198 -1.10 0.71 2.76
N LEU A 199 0.16 1.05 2.53
CA LEU A 199 0.58 2.36 2.08
C LEU A 199 1.69 2.24 1.03
N TRP A 200 1.62 3.07 -0.01
CA TRP A 200 2.63 3.07 -1.06
C TRP A 200 2.77 4.44 -1.73
N ILE A 201 4.01 4.83 -2.03
CA ILE A 201 4.36 5.95 -2.91
C ILE A 201 5.40 5.41 -3.92
N PRO A 202 5.08 5.33 -5.22
CA PRO A 202 6.01 4.81 -6.21
C PRO A 202 7.18 5.73 -6.52
N ASP A 203 8.38 5.20 -6.81
CA ASP A 203 9.58 5.98 -7.14
C ASP A 203 9.70 6.26 -8.65
N GLY A 204 8.70 6.95 -9.21
CA GLY A 204 8.66 7.39 -10.61
C GLY A 204 7.80 6.50 -11.52
N CYS A 205 8.10 6.51 -12.83
CA CYS A 205 7.39 5.72 -13.85
C CYS A 205 5.86 5.87 -13.83
N GLY A 206 5.37 7.09 -14.05
CA GLY A 206 3.94 7.40 -14.08
C GLY A 206 3.62 8.70 -13.35
N GLN A 207 2.34 8.86 -12.97
CA GLN A 207 1.90 9.98 -12.16
C GLN A 207 2.51 9.89 -10.74
N PRO A 208 3.02 10.99 -10.18
CA PRO A 208 3.58 10.99 -8.83
C PRO A 208 2.44 11.00 -7.78
N ASN A 209 1.84 9.83 -7.56
CA ASN A 209 0.66 9.61 -6.73
C ASN A 209 1.01 8.87 -5.43
N MET A 210 -0.02 8.52 -4.65
CA MET A 210 0.09 7.64 -3.49
C MET A 210 -1.06 6.63 -3.47
N TYR A 211 -0.90 5.57 -2.68
CA TYR A 211 -1.90 4.54 -2.46
C TYR A 211 -2.08 4.30 -0.97
N MET A 212 -3.32 4.01 -0.61
CA MET A 212 -3.76 3.71 0.74
C MET A 212 -4.88 2.68 0.65
N GLN A 213 -4.82 1.60 1.42
CA GLN A 213 -5.89 0.61 1.50
C GLN A 213 -6.19 0.28 2.94
N ASN A 214 -7.47 0.40 3.32
CA ASN A 214 -7.94 0.27 4.69
C ASN A 214 -8.22 -1.18 5.06
N HIS A 215 -7.88 -1.53 6.30
CA HIS A 215 -8.03 -2.88 6.80
C HIS A 215 -8.50 -2.86 8.25
N ARG A 216 -9.37 -3.81 8.61
CA ARG A 216 -9.50 -4.26 10.00
C ARG A 216 -8.39 -5.25 10.29
N CYS A 217 -7.70 -5.09 11.41
CA CYS A 217 -6.60 -5.96 11.81
C CYS A 217 -6.67 -6.34 13.29
N LYS A 218 -5.96 -7.40 13.67
CA LYS A 218 -5.79 -7.81 15.06
C LYS A 218 -4.36 -8.27 15.29
N VAL A 219 -3.77 -7.85 16.41
CA VAL A 219 -2.49 -8.37 16.87
C VAL A 219 -2.72 -9.70 17.59
N THR A 220 -2.01 -10.75 17.17
CA THR A 220 -2.10 -12.09 17.74
C THR A 220 -0.79 -12.47 18.42
N GLY A 221 -0.87 -13.30 19.46
CA GLY A 221 0.32 -13.78 20.19
C GLY A 221 1.08 -12.71 20.98
N SER A 222 0.52 -11.50 21.15
CA SER A 222 1.15 -10.43 21.93
C SER A 222 1.03 -10.69 23.44
N THR A 223 2.13 -10.47 24.15
CA THR A 223 2.20 -10.38 25.61
C THR A 223 2.59 -8.97 26.07
N SER A 224 2.69 -8.02 25.14
CA SER A 224 3.14 -6.65 25.40
C SER A 224 2.01 -5.78 25.93
N THR A 225 2.35 -4.92 26.90
CA THR A 225 1.50 -3.84 27.40
C THR A 225 1.99 -2.45 26.97
N LYS A 226 3.06 -2.38 26.17
CA LYS A 226 3.61 -1.10 25.70
C LYS A 226 2.59 -0.34 24.88
N LYS A 227 2.72 0.99 24.88
CA LYS A 227 1.89 1.87 24.05
C LYS A 227 2.70 2.38 22.89
N LEU A 228 2.05 2.60 21.75
CA LEU A 228 2.68 3.32 20.66
C LEU A 228 2.82 4.78 21.06
N GLY A 229 3.97 5.37 20.75
CA GLY A 229 4.15 6.81 20.91
C GLY A 229 3.35 7.61 19.88
N LYS A 230 3.28 8.92 20.08
CA LYS A 230 2.60 9.82 19.13
C LYS A 230 3.42 9.92 17.83
N PRO A 231 2.89 9.49 16.66
CA PRO A 231 3.62 9.52 15.41
C PRO A 231 3.84 10.96 14.92
N LYS A 232 4.99 11.18 14.29
CA LYS A 232 5.34 12.45 13.64
C LYS A 232 5.46 12.27 12.12
N PRO A 233 5.18 13.29 11.30
CA PRO A 233 5.46 13.22 9.86
C PRO A 233 6.94 12.91 9.61
N PRO A 234 7.29 11.93 8.75
CA PRO A 234 8.68 11.67 8.39
C PRO A 234 9.24 12.83 7.55
N VAL A 235 10.56 12.96 7.50
CA VAL A 235 11.24 13.98 6.70
C VAL A 235 12.19 13.33 5.72
N TYR A 236 12.39 13.98 4.57
CA TYR A 236 13.43 13.56 3.64
C TYR A 236 14.80 13.74 4.29
N CYS A 237 15.48 12.63 4.54
CA CYS A 237 16.75 12.58 5.26
C CYS A 237 17.80 11.71 4.57
N ARG A 238 17.58 11.30 3.30
CA ARG A 238 18.51 10.49 2.51
C ARG A 238 19.96 10.99 2.61
N ASP A 239 20.17 12.28 2.38
CA ASP A 239 21.50 12.88 2.28
C ASP A 239 22.10 13.21 3.66
N ASN A 240 21.29 13.15 4.72
CA ASN A 240 21.74 13.34 6.09
C ASN A 240 20.87 12.53 7.07
N PRO A 241 21.21 11.25 7.32
CA PRO A 241 20.44 10.37 8.18
C PRO A 241 20.25 10.87 9.62
N THR A 242 21.15 11.74 10.12
CA THR A 242 21.02 12.33 11.47
C THR A 242 19.82 13.26 11.60
N LYS A 243 19.23 13.68 10.47
CA LYS A 243 18.01 14.50 10.42
C LYS A 243 16.72 13.67 10.31
N CYS A 244 16.82 12.34 10.20
CA CYS A 244 15.63 11.49 10.16
C CYS A 244 14.83 11.62 11.47
N VAL A 245 13.50 11.49 11.36
CA VAL A 245 12.62 11.49 12.54
C VAL A 245 12.75 10.15 13.27
N PRO A 246 13.24 10.13 14.52
CA PRO A 246 13.28 8.91 15.30
C PRO A 246 11.88 8.57 15.84
N GLY A 247 11.67 7.30 16.13
CA GLY A 247 10.46 6.82 16.77
C GLY A 247 9.26 6.68 15.83
N PRO A 248 8.03 6.70 16.38
CA PRO A 248 6.82 6.46 15.61
C PRO A 248 6.65 7.53 14.52
N LYS A 249 6.37 7.05 13.30
CA LYS A 249 6.19 7.89 12.12
C LYS A 249 4.79 7.72 11.56
N GLN A 250 4.23 8.82 11.07
CA GLN A 250 2.94 8.82 10.36
C GLN A 250 3.09 8.15 8.99
N MET A 251 1.96 7.79 8.37
CA MET A 251 1.94 7.60 6.93
C MET A 251 2.34 8.89 6.20
N MET A 252 2.72 8.77 4.94
CA MET A 252 3.05 9.91 4.09
C MET A 252 1.86 10.26 3.20
N ALA A 253 1.34 11.48 3.34
CA ALA A 253 0.38 12.09 2.43
C ALA A 253 1.13 13.07 1.52
N TRP A 254 1.12 12.81 0.22
CA TRP A 254 1.91 13.54 -0.78
C TRP A 254 1.13 13.74 -2.09
N ASN A 255 1.39 14.87 -2.77
CA ASN A 255 0.72 15.30 -4.00
C ASN A 255 -0.81 15.27 -3.97
N GLN A 256 -1.39 15.60 -2.82
CA GLN A 256 -2.83 15.85 -2.67
C GLN A 256 -3.14 17.34 -2.79
N ALA A 257 -4.39 17.69 -3.07
CA ALA A 257 -4.81 19.09 -3.06
C ALA A 257 -4.78 19.66 -1.64
N GLU A 258 -5.08 18.82 -0.63
CA GLU A 258 -5.07 19.19 0.78
C GLU A 258 -4.55 18.06 1.67
N GLY A 259 -4.02 18.40 2.84
CA GLY A 259 -3.68 17.42 3.88
C GLY A 259 -2.35 16.69 3.67
N ASN A 260 -1.48 17.16 2.78
CA ASN A 260 -0.10 16.66 2.68
C ASN A 260 0.65 16.88 4.00
N ASN A 261 1.47 15.91 4.41
CA ASN A 261 2.32 16.01 5.61
C ASN A 261 3.82 15.87 5.30
N VAL A 262 4.19 15.61 4.05
CA VAL A 262 5.58 15.55 3.59
C VAL A 262 5.82 16.52 2.44
N ASN A 263 7.02 17.11 2.42
CA ASN A 263 7.47 18.00 1.36
C ASN A 263 8.94 17.69 1.01
N PRO A 264 9.19 16.66 0.17
CA PRO A 264 10.55 16.31 -0.23
C PRO A 264 11.18 17.42 -1.10
N PRO A 265 12.52 17.44 -1.23
CA PRO A 265 13.20 18.35 -2.17
C PRO A 265 12.70 18.18 -3.61
N ASN A 266 12.85 19.23 -4.43
CA ASN A 266 12.41 19.21 -5.82
C ASN A 266 13.01 18.02 -6.60
N GLY A 267 12.16 17.33 -7.37
CA GLY A 267 12.54 16.14 -8.13
C GLY A 267 12.85 14.90 -7.27
N LYS A 268 12.53 14.90 -5.97
CA LYS A 268 12.65 13.74 -5.09
C LYS A 268 11.28 13.22 -4.67
N THR A 269 11.17 11.91 -4.60
CA THR A 269 9.96 11.20 -4.17
C THR A 269 10.10 10.74 -2.71
N PRO A 270 9.08 10.91 -1.85
CA PRO A 270 9.11 10.45 -0.47
C PRO A 270 8.64 8.99 -0.40
N THR A 271 9.58 8.07 -0.52
CA THR A 271 9.34 6.61 -0.56
C THR A 271 9.40 5.97 0.82
N TYR A 272 8.71 4.83 1.03
CA TYR A 272 8.78 4.07 2.30
C TYR A 272 10.08 3.27 2.38
N ASN A 273 11.18 3.98 2.60
CA ASN A 273 12.51 3.42 2.78
C ASN A 273 13.42 4.38 3.57
N GLN A 274 14.72 4.06 3.62
CA GLN A 274 15.72 4.84 4.36
C GLN A 274 15.77 6.32 3.99
N ARG A 275 15.33 6.70 2.77
CA ARG A 275 15.32 8.12 2.35
C ARG A 275 14.40 8.98 3.22
N MET A 276 13.39 8.37 3.84
CA MET A 276 12.42 9.00 4.75
C MET A 276 12.60 8.53 6.21
N GLY A 277 13.70 7.83 6.50
CA GLY A 277 14.00 7.32 7.85
C GLY A 277 13.22 6.08 8.25
N PHE A 278 12.65 5.34 7.30
CA PHE A 278 12.06 4.03 7.53
C PHE A 278 13.09 2.93 7.28
N MET A 279 13.15 1.94 8.17
CA MET A 279 14.01 0.75 7.99
C MET A 279 13.21 -0.38 7.33
N ASP A 280 13.87 -1.30 6.63
CA ASP A 280 13.19 -2.50 6.12
C ASP A 280 12.81 -3.42 7.29
N GLY A 281 11.60 -3.99 7.25
CA GLY A 281 11.05 -4.85 8.29
C GLY A 281 10.23 -4.11 9.35
N ALA A 282 10.22 -4.66 10.56
CA ALA A 282 9.48 -4.14 11.70
C ALA A 282 10.07 -2.80 12.18
N GLN A 283 9.19 -1.86 12.55
CA GLN A 283 9.59 -0.59 13.17
C GLN A 283 9.54 -0.77 14.69
N ASP A 284 10.67 -1.13 15.31
CA ASP A 284 10.71 -1.46 16.74
C ASP A 284 10.90 -0.23 17.66
N ASP A 285 11.17 0.96 17.10
CA ASP A 285 11.36 2.21 17.85
C ASP A 285 10.06 2.99 18.09
N ILE A 286 8.90 2.42 17.77
CA ILE A 286 7.61 3.12 17.75
C ILE A 286 6.92 3.21 19.12
N PHE A 287 7.50 2.60 20.16
CA PHE A 287 6.91 2.46 21.48
C PHE A 287 7.37 3.55 22.45
N VAL A 288 6.51 3.85 23.41
CA VAL A 288 6.88 4.57 24.63
C VAL A 288 6.79 3.61 25.80
N ASP A 289 7.78 3.68 26.70
CA ASP A 289 7.68 3.03 27.99
C ASP A 289 6.57 3.72 28.82
N GLU A 290 5.92 2.96 29.69
CA GLU A 290 4.88 3.50 30.58
C GLU A 290 5.41 4.54 31.59
#